data_AF-A0A7S1ACU9-F1
#
_entry.id   AF-A0A7S1ACU9-F1
#
_cell.length_a   1.000
_cell.length_b   1.000
_cell.length_c   1.000
_cell.angle_alpha   90.00
_cell.angle_beta   90.00
_cell.angle_gamma   90.00
#
_symmetry.space_group_name_H-M   'P 1'
#
loop_
_entity.id
_entity.type
_entity.pdbx_description
1 polymer ?
#
loop_
_entity_poly.entity_id
_entity_poly.type
_entity_poly.pdbx_seq_one_letter_code
_entity_poly.pdbx_strand_id
1 'polypeptide(L)'
;TSNTRVHLIPWVLFLCIGVALVNVLILIVTKSDNLHLDISVSALHMLWFIGFTLLARPKDQRNSLPTSFRAVRLLDVFGHFAAAASSQYDSPSRSPLVTAVLSEVNDLKILVAGCVGSHSLSEEDSESLADLHSRLEASPYAATWVMREHTNIFHQTVPYFVNLQTNELQWNSPHSNEIIELGVVRGALEQLHQRLGIELPHRDAHRESISSSVRLSVPGQTFRNRSTQLASATFEAMRSINGSDVGQPESENNDEPVFARMRAGPGSRFTIARLPYRFFSELAAFSALAWWLTMLYGVFCFMIVDADSVKLDMLGATTLDLPDVTAVACDGKHMILGDGLEVQRVLAKFPRPSRWADVLPVSPEVELESLLLAEDLVSSWRSITVTQCEQVDDCLILLQLDTDGRSVVETILRAGNGTGWSPVLRRHWVLSPILESNLVVISARRSRGVDGELCDGSEWALFGATTVEVVALCPAHDVLTPVRAVFDMPVVDRGRLHAVPSAMHVDEDTLYLMRREGTRTQVEVMSRESRVVLDLPSGRRWAPGLCKSHEGAFLTVGSHARQLEIWQI
;
A
#
# COMPACT_ATOMS: atom_id res chain seq x y z
N THR A 1 1.18 40.19 47.93
CA THR A 1 1.51 40.33 46.48
C THR A 1 2.99 40.67 46.25
N SER A 2 3.95 40.02 46.95
CA SER A 2 5.39 40.32 46.75
C SER A 2 6.34 39.11 46.58
N ASN A 3 5.88 37.86 46.67
CA ASN A 3 6.77 36.69 46.55
C ASN A 3 6.83 36.00 45.17
N THR A 4 6.03 36.43 44.19
CA THR A 4 6.05 35.82 42.84
C THR A 4 7.08 36.44 41.89
N ARG A 5 7.63 37.62 42.20
CA ARG A 5 8.65 38.26 41.33
C ARG A 5 10.05 37.68 41.50
N VAL A 6 10.38 37.09 42.65
CA VAL A 6 11.74 36.58 42.93
C VAL A 6 12.06 35.30 42.15
N HIS A 7 11.05 34.50 41.78
CA HIS A 7 11.25 33.29 40.98
C HIS A 7 11.13 33.51 39.46
N LEU A 8 10.68 34.67 38.98
CA LEU A 8 10.56 34.87 37.53
C LEU A 8 11.90 35.26 36.89
N ILE A 9 12.72 36.02 37.62
CA ILE A 9 13.98 36.58 37.12
C ILE A 9 14.99 35.47 36.73
N PRO A 10 15.22 34.41 37.54
CA PRO A 10 16.14 33.34 37.16
C PRO A 10 15.69 32.57 35.92
N TRP A 11 14.38 32.36 35.75
CA TRP A 11 13.82 31.65 34.60
C TRP A 11 13.88 32.46 33.32
N VAL A 12 13.63 33.77 33.40
CA VAL A 12 13.80 34.67 32.25
C VAL A 12 15.28 34.76 31.87
N LEU A 13 16.19 34.85 32.84
CA LEU A 13 17.64 34.81 32.58
C LEU A 13 18.07 33.49 31.94
N PHE A 14 17.58 32.35 32.43
CA PHE A 14 17.88 31.04 31.87
C PHE A 14 17.39 30.92 30.42
N LEU A 15 16.19 31.45 30.12
CA LEU A 15 15.64 31.44 28.78
C LEU A 15 16.40 32.39 27.83
N CYS A 16 16.78 33.58 28.30
CA CYS A 16 17.59 34.51 27.52
C CYS A 16 19.00 33.97 27.25
N ILE A 17 19.63 33.31 28.22
CA ILE A 17 20.94 32.66 28.06
C ILE A 17 20.83 31.48 27.09
N GLY A 18 19.77 30.66 27.20
CA GLY A 18 19.52 29.56 26.27
C GLY A 18 19.33 30.03 24.83
N VAL A 19 18.53 31.08 24.61
CA VAL A 19 18.33 31.68 23.28
C VAL A 19 19.62 32.31 22.76
N ALA A 20 20.40 32.98 23.61
CA ALA A 20 21.69 33.56 23.22
C ALA A 20 22.71 32.48 22.82
N LEU A 21 22.78 31.37 23.57
CA LEU A 21 23.65 30.24 23.25
C LEU A 21 23.23 29.53 21.97
N VAL A 22 21.92 29.34 21.75
CA VAL A 22 21.39 28.78 20.50
C VAL A 22 21.72 29.70 19.32
N ASN A 23 21.57 31.02 19.47
CA ASN A 23 21.92 31.96 18.41
C ASN A 23 23.43 32.01 18.13
N VAL A 24 24.29 31.93 19.15
CA VAL A 24 25.74 31.84 18.98
C VAL A 24 26.13 30.50 18.33
N LEU A 25 25.48 29.40 18.70
CA LEU A 25 25.70 28.09 18.10
C LEU A 25 25.27 28.09 16.63
N ILE A 26 24.10 28.66 16.31
CA ILE A 26 23.63 28.86 14.94
C ILE A 26 24.65 29.72 14.18
N LEU A 27 25.10 30.85 14.74
CA LEU A 27 26.06 31.74 14.08
C LEU A 27 27.41 31.06 13.79
N ILE A 28 27.91 30.23 14.70
CA ILE A 28 29.17 29.48 14.52
C ILE A 28 28.98 28.34 13.52
N VAL A 29 27.81 27.69 13.50
CA VAL A 29 27.50 26.53 12.65
C VAL A 29 27.04 26.92 11.23
N THR A 30 26.53 28.15 11.02
CA THR A 30 26.09 28.69 9.70
C THR A 30 27.18 28.75 8.60
N LYS A 31 28.36 28.18 8.82
CA LYS A 31 29.45 28.13 7.85
C LYS A 31 29.61 26.78 7.12
N SER A 32 28.83 25.73 7.46
CA SER A 32 28.91 24.41 6.80
C SER A 32 27.55 23.88 6.35
N ASP A 33 27.36 23.68 5.04
CA ASP A 33 26.05 23.79 4.36
C ASP A 33 25.00 22.66 4.50
N ASN A 34 25.24 21.54 5.17
CA ASN A 34 24.25 20.44 5.19
C ASN A 34 23.83 19.92 6.58
N LEU A 35 24.44 20.40 7.68
CA LEU A 35 24.08 19.98 9.05
C LEU A 35 22.98 20.87 9.68
N HIS A 36 22.43 21.81 8.90
CA HIS A 36 21.58 22.91 9.37
C HIS A 36 20.18 22.47 9.77
N LEU A 37 19.63 21.41 9.15
CA LEU A 37 18.24 21.03 9.34
C LEU A 37 18.03 20.29 10.66
N ASP A 38 18.89 19.34 11.01
CA ASP A 38 18.62 18.44 12.14
C ASP A 38 18.77 19.12 13.50
N ILE A 39 19.74 20.04 13.64
CA ILE A 39 19.95 20.81 14.87
C ILE A 39 18.84 21.86 15.05
N SER A 40 18.44 22.51 13.97
CA SER A 40 17.37 23.51 14.02
C SER A 40 16.00 22.86 14.28
N VAL A 41 15.72 21.69 13.69
CA VAL A 41 14.54 20.87 13.98
C VAL A 41 14.52 20.42 15.43
N SER A 42 15.65 19.92 15.96
CA SER A 42 15.75 19.50 17.36
C SER A 42 15.55 20.65 18.34
N ALA A 43 16.13 21.82 18.04
CA ALA A 43 15.94 23.04 18.83
C ALA A 43 14.48 23.56 18.77
N LEU A 44 13.85 23.48 17.60
CA LEU A 44 12.44 23.84 17.42
C LEU A 44 11.52 22.88 18.19
N HIS A 45 11.81 21.57 18.17
CA HIS A 45 11.10 20.56 18.94
C HIS A 45 11.20 20.82 20.45
N MET A 46 12.40 21.18 20.93
CA MET A 46 12.63 21.56 22.33
C MET A 46 11.85 22.83 22.71
N LEU A 47 11.89 23.88 21.89
CA LEU A 47 11.12 25.11 22.11
C LEU A 47 9.61 24.84 22.10
N TRP A 48 9.14 23.98 21.20
CA TRP A 48 7.74 23.59 21.12
C TRP A 48 7.30 22.82 22.36
N PHE A 49 8.11 21.87 22.84
CA PHE A 49 7.84 21.10 24.05
C PHE A 49 7.81 21.98 25.31
N ILE A 50 8.75 22.93 25.43
CA ILE A 50 8.76 23.94 26.50
C ILE A 50 7.51 24.84 26.42
N GLY A 51 7.12 25.26 25.21
CA GLY A 51 5.90 26.02 24.98
C GLY A 51 4.65 25.26 25.44
N PHE A 52 4.55 23.96 25.12
CA PHE A 52 3.45 23.10 25.53
C PHE A 52 3.38 22.93 27.05
N THR A 53 4.51 22.72 27.72
CA THR A 53 4.54 22.60 29.17
C THR A 53 4.21 23.90 29.89
N LEU A 54 4.62 25.05 29.35
CA LEU A 54 4.24 26.35 29.88
C LEU A 54 2.74 26.65 29.68
N LEU A 55 2.17 26.27 28.52
CA LEU A 55 0.75 26.42 28.23
C LEU A 55 -0.14 25.44 29.00
N ALA A 56 0.37 24.24 29.31
CA ALA A 56 -0.32 23.25 30.13
C ALA A 56 -0.38 23.64 31.62
N ARG A 57 0.32 24.71 32.03
CA ARG A 57 0.28 25.22 33.40
C ARG A 57 -1.07 25.87 33.69
N PRO A 58 -1.85 25.39 34.67
CA PRO A 58 -3.16 25.95 34.95
C PRO A 58 -3.04 27.41 35.42
N LYS A 59 -3.41 28.34 34.54
CA LYS A 59 -3.63 29.76 34.86
C LYS A 59 -5.00 29.87 35.52
N ASP A 60 -5.00 30.05 36.84
CA ASP A 60 -6.15 30.31 37.70
C ASP A 60 -7.15 29.16 37.97
N GLN A 61 -7.22 28.76 39.24
CA GLN A 61 -8.16 27.78 39.80
C GLN A 61 -9.64 28.22 39.82
N ARG A 62 -10.02 29.30 39.14
CA ARG A 62 -11.40 29.85 39.26
C ARG A 62 -12.40 29.28 38.26
N ASN A 63 -11.95 28.76 37.12
CA ASN A 63 -12.86 28.16 36.15
C ASN A 63 -12.58 26.66 36.08
N SER A 64 -13.52 25.87 36.58
CA SER A 64 -13.53 24.41 36.63
C SER A 64 -13.74 23.79 35.24
N LEU A 65 -12.96 24.18 34.24
CA LEU A 65 -12.87 23.50 32.96
C LEU A 65 -11.46 22.92 32.80
N PRO A 66 -11.32 21.60 32.58
CA PRO A 66 -10.01 20.98 32.43
C PRO A 66 -9.41 21.43 31.10
N THR A 67 -8.39 22.27 31.16
CA THR A 67 -7.45 22.51 30.04
C THR A 67 -6.66 21.25 29.65
N SER A 68 -6.89 20.11 30.31
CA SER A 68 -6.25 18.82 30.02
C SER A 68 -6.82 18.07 28.81
N PHE A 69 -8.02 18.38 28.30
CA PHE A 69 -8.63 17.56 27.24
C PHE A 69 -8.03 17.78 25.84
N ARG A 70 -7.49 18.98 25.55
CA ARG A 70 -6.88 19.26 24.23
C ARG A 70 -5.45 18.72 24.10
N ALA A 71 -4.68 18.72 25.19
CA ALA A 71 -3.32 18.18 25.19
C ALA A 71 -3.31 16.64 25.15
N VAL A 72 -4.27 15.98 25.80
CA VAL A 72 -4.43 14.52 25.77
C VAL A 72 -4.85 14.02 24.39
N ARG A 73 -5.70 14.76 23.66
CA ARG A 73 -6.08 14.43 22.28
C ARG A 73 -4.93 14.47 21.27
N LEU A 74 -3.90 15.28 21.53
CA LEU A 74 -2.73 15.40 20.66
C LEU A 74 -1.67 14.31 20.92
N LEU A 75 -1.81 13.54 22.01
CA LEU A 75 -0.84 12.52 22.43
C LEU A 75 -1.33 11.09 22.20
N ASP A 76 -2.50 10.88 21.59
CA ASP A 76 -3.01 9.53 21.27
C ASP A 76 -2.37 8.94 20.02
N VAL A 77 -1.09 8.64 20.11
CA VAL A 77 -0.30 7.99 19.05
C VAL A 77 -0.67 6.50 18.89
N PHE A 78 -1.34 5.91 19.88
CA PHE A 78 -1.66 4.47 19.93
C PHE A 78 -3.15 4.14 19.74
N GLY A 79 -3.96 5.10 19.28
CA GLY A 79 -5.36 4.89 18.88
C GLY A 79 -6.29 4.41 20.01
N HIS A 80 -5.91 4.56 21.27
CA HIS A 80 -6.72 4.09 22.39
C HIS A 80 -8.02 4.88 22.53
N PHE A 81 -8.07 6.12 22.04
CA PHE A 81 -9.29 6.89 21.99
C PHE A 81 -10.13 6.63 20.73
N ALA A 82 -9.64 5.87 19.72
CA ALA A 82 -10.49 5.43 18.60
C ALA A 82 -11.54 4.42 19.08
N ALA A 83 -11.17 3.52 20.00
CA ALA A 83 -12.10 2.63 20.69
C ALA A 83 -13.11 3.44 21.55
N ALA A 84 -12.67 4.52 22.21
CA ALA A 84 -13.56 5.39 22.97
C ALA A 84 -14.39 6.36 22.10
N ALA A 85 -13.97 6.67 20.87
CA ALA A 85 -14.75 7.45 19.92
C ALA A 85 -15.89 6.63 19.29
N SER A 86 -15.73 5.29 19.22
CA SER A 86 -16.82 4.39 18.84
C SER A 86 -17.97 4.38 19.87
N SER A 87 -17.67 4.64 21.16
CA SER A 87 -18.68 4.82 22.21
C SER A 87 -19.33 6.22 22.20
N GLN A 88 -18.94 7.12 21.28
CA GLN A 88 -19.56 8.44 21.13
C GLN A 88 -20.93 8.35 20.41
N TYR A 89 -21.30 7.17 19.89
CA TYR A 89 -22.59 6.90 19.24
C TYR A 89 -23.59 6.15 20.13
N ASP A 90 -23.34 6.02 21.44
CA ASP A 90 -24.15 5.27 22.42
C ASP A 90 -25.57 5.83 22.68
N SER A 91 -26.04 6.80 21.89
CA SER A 91 -27.48 7.08 21.79
C SER A 91 -28.04 6.42 20.50
N PRO A 92 -28.59 5.20 20.57
CA PRO A 92 -28.95 4.39 19.39
C PRO A 92 -29.96 5.07 18.45
N SER A 93 -30.79 5.99 18.96
CA SER A 93 -31.88 6.60 18.19
C SER A 93 -31.49 7.74 17.24
N ARG A 94 -30.21 8.16 17.18
CA ARG A 94 -29.79 9.31 16.34
C ARG A 94 -28.49 9.13 15.53
N SER A 95 -27.94 7.92 15.48
CA SER A 95 -26.73 7.70 14.69
C SER A 95 -27.04 7.86 13.18
N PRO A 96 -26.26 8.67 12.43
CA PRO A 96 -26.43 8.80 10.99
C PRO A 96 -26.24 7.45 10.25
N LEU A 97 -25.47 6.53 10.85
CA LEU A 97 -25.28 5.18 10.33
C LEU A 97 -26.57 4.35 10.42
N VAL A 98 -27.26 4.41 11.57
CA VAL A 98 -28.56 3.75 11.75
C VAL A 98 -29.59 4.33 10.78
N THR A 99 -29.67 5.66 10.65
CA THR A 99 -30.56 6.31 9.68
C THR A 99 -30.27 5.91 8.23
N ALA A 100 -29.00 5.77 7.86
CA ALA A 100 -28.61 5.34 6.51
C ALA A 100 -29.04 3.89 6.25
N VAL A 101 -28.81 2.98 7.21
CA VAL A 101 -29.22 1.57 7.10
C VAL A 101 -30.75 1.45 7.03
N LEU A 102 -31.49 2.16 7.88
CA LEU A 102 -32.96 2.16 7.86
C LEU A 102 -33.52 2.73 6.53
N SER A 103 -32.89 3.76 5.97
CA SER A 103 -33.25 4.28 4.66
C SER A 103 -33.03 3.23 3.56
N GLU A 104 -31.88 2.54 3.57
CA GLU A 104 -31.55 1.51 2.58
C GLU A 104 -32.47 0.29 2.70
N VAL A 105 -32.82 -0.12 3.91
CA VAL A 105 -33.79 -1.20 4.17
C VAL A 105 -35.18 -0.82 3.67
N ASN A 106 -35.63 0.42 3.87
CA ASN A 106 -36.90 0.88 3.33
C ASN A 106 -36.90 0.92 1.79
N ASP A 107 -35.79 1.32 1.18
CA ASP A 107 -35.65 1.28 -0.28
C ASP A 107 -35.73 -0.18 -0.79
N LEU A 108 -35.08 -1.13 -0.10
CA LEU A 108 -35.14 -2.55 -0.44
C LEU A 108 -36.55 -3.13 -0.26
N LYS A 109 -37.30 -2.72 0.77
CA LYS A 109 -38.72 -3.14 0.93
C LYS A 109 -39.56 -2.77 -0.29
N ILE A 110 -39.38 -1.55 -0.79
CA ILE A 110 -40.10 -1.07 -1.99
C ILE A 110 -39.71 -1.90 -3.21
N LEU A 111 -38.43 -2.22 -3.38
CA LEU A 111 -37.95 -3.05 -4.50
C LEU A 111 -38.48 -4.47 -4.44
N VAL A 112 -38.43 -5.10 -3.26
CA VAL A 112 -38.94 -6.46 -3.06
C VAL A 112 -40.45 -6.50 -3.30
N ALA A 113 -41.22 -5.54 -2.77
CA ALA A 113 -42.65 -5.45 -3.00
C ALA A 113 -42.99 -5.29 -4.50
N GLY A 114 -42.21 -4.50 -5.23
CA GLY A 114 -42.34 -4.36 -6.68
C GLY A 114 -42.07 -5.66 -7.44
N CYS A 115 -41.06 -6.43 -7.02
CA CYS A 115 -40.76 -7.73 -7.61
C CYS A 115 -41.87 -8.75 -7.32
N VAL A 116 -42.31 -8.87 -6.06
CA VAL A 116 -43.37 -9.80 -5.64
C VAL A 116 -44.69 -9.54 -6.37
N GLY A 117 -45.00 -8.28 -6.69
CA GLY A 117 -46.19 -7.92 -7.48
C GLY A 117 -46.12 -8.28 -8.97
N SER A 118 -44.96 -8.67 -9.49
CA SER A 118 -44.79 -9.01 -10.91
C SER A 118 -45.20 -10.46 -11.21
N HIS A 119 -46.12 -10.66 -12.15
CA HIS A 119 -46.68 -11.98 -12.50
C HIS A 119 -45.71 -12.92 -13.26
N SER A 120 -44.46 -12.51 -13.44
CA SER A 120 -43.45 -13.21 -14.27
C SER A 120 -42.37 -13.94 -13.46
N LEU A 121 -42.48 -13.99 -12.14
CA LEU A 121 -41.53 -14.71 -11.28
C LEU A 121 -41.75 -16.21 -11.32
N SER A 122 -40.66 -16.98 -11.18
CA SER A 122 -40.78 -18.42 -10.90
C SER A 122 -41.39 -18.62 -9.50
N GLU A 123 -42.06 -19.75 -9.26
CA GLU A 123 -42.63 -20.05 -7.94
C GLU A 123 -41.54 -20.06 -6.84
N GLU A 124 -40.33 -20.54 -7.16
CA GLU A 124 -39.19 -20.57 -6.24
C GLU A 124 -38.66 -19.17 -5.90
N ASP A 125 -38.53 -18.28 -6.90
CA ASP A 125 -38.13 -16.89 -6.68
C ASP A 125 -39.22 -16.10 -5.92
N SER A 126 -40.49 -16.43 -6.17
CA SER A 126 -41.63 -15.81 -5.49
C SER A 126 -41.67 -16.17 -4.00
N GLU A 127 -41.49 -17.45 -3.65
CA GLU A 127 -41.43 -17.91 -2.25
C GLU A 127 -40.23 -17.31 -1.51
N SER A 128 -39.07 -17.28 -2.18
CA SER A 128 -37.83 -16.69 -1.70
C SER A 128 -37.94 -15.19 -1.42
N LEU A 129 -38.55 -14.44 -2.33
CA LEU A 129 -38.79 -13.01 -2.16
C LEU A 129 -39.85 -12.73 -1.09
N ALA A 130 -40.87 -13.59 -0.96
CA ALA A 130 -41.88 -13.47 0.09
C ALA A 130 -41.27 -13.70 1.49
N ASP A 131 -40.38 -14.69 1.63
CA ASP A 131 -39.62 -14.92 2.88
C ASP A 131 -38.74 -13.70 3.20
N LEU A 132 -37.95 -13.21 2.25
CA LEU A 132 -37.13 -12.01 2.43
C LEU A 132 -37.98 -10.77 2.78
N HIS A 133 -39.12 -10.58 2.10
CA HIS A 133 -40.04 -9.49 2.40
C HIS A 133 -40.54 -9.58 3.84
N SER A 134 -40.94 -10.77 4.28
CA SER A 134 -41.42 -11.01 5.64
C SER A 134 -40.36 -10.73 6.71
N ARG A 135 -39.08 -11.07 6.43
CA ARG A 135 -37.94 -10.76 7.31
C ARG A 135 -37.65 -9.26 7.37
N LEU A 136 -37.73 -8.56 6.24
CA LEU A 136 -37.52 -7.12 6.18
C LEU A 136 -38.67 -6.35 6.86
N GLU A 137 -39.92 -6.80 6.72
CA GLU A 137 -41.09 -6.17 7.35
C GLU A 137 -41.14 -6.27 8.88
N ALA A 138 -40.16 -6.96 9.49
CA ALA A 138 -40.04 -7.23 10.91
C ALA A 138 -41.20 -8.10 11.44
N SER A 139 -40.95 -9.40 11.53
CA SER A 139 -41.71 -10.25 12.45
C SER A 139 -41.51 -9.72 13.87
N PRO A 140 -42.57 -9.49 14.67
CA PRO A 140 -42.45 -8.92 16.02
C PRO A 140 -41.66 -9.78 17.03
N TYR A 141 -41.18 -10.97 16.63
CA TYR A 141 -40.58 -11.96 17.53
C TYR A 141 -39.12 -12.33 17.21
N ALA A 142 -38.50 -11.81 16.14
CA ALA A 142 -37.09 -12.08 15.82
C ALA A 142 -36.33 -10.78 15.58
N ALA A 143 -35.29 -10.54 16.38
CA ALA A 143 -34.40 -9.41 16.20
C ALA A 143 -33.54 -9.64 14.96
N THR A 144 -33.96 -9.10 13.81
CA THR A 144 -33.20 -9.17 12.58
C THR A 144 -32.09 -8.11 12.59
N TRP A 145 -30.84 -8.59 12.55
CA TRP A 145 -29.67 -7.72 12.48
C TRP A 145 -29.24 -7.51 11.05
N VAL A 146 -28.77 -6.31 10.75
CA VAL A 146 -28.35 -5.93 9.41
C VAL A 146 -26.90 -5.51 9.42
N MET A 147 -26.07 -6.19 8.61
CA MET A 147 -24.64 -5.91 8.51
C MET A 147 -24.33 -4.95 7.37
N ARG A 148 -23.49 -3.94 7.66
CA ARG A 148 -22.94 -2.99 6.70
C ARG A 148 -21.47 -2.74 6.99
N GLU A 149 -20.72 -2.35 5.97
CA GLU A 149 -19.33 -1.94 6.10
C GLU A 149 -19.22 -0.42 6.24
N HIS A 150 -18.37 0.06 7.16
CA HIS A 150 -18.02 1.46 7.32
C HIS A 150 -16.50 1.65 7.18
N THR A 151 -16.09 2.55 6.29
CA THR A 151 -14.69 2.95 6.18
C THR A 151 -14.39 4.06 7.19
N ASN A 152 -13.53 3.77 8.14
CA ASN A 152 -13.15 4.75 9.17
C ASN A 152 -12.17 5.81 8.63
N ILE A 153 -11.82 6.78 9.47
CA ILE A 153 -10.87 7.87 9.13
C ILE A 153 -9.45 7.39 8.77
N PHE A 154 -9.13 6.12 9.05
CA PHE A 154 -7.86 5.48 8.73
C PHE A 154 -7.94 4.61 7.48
N HIS A 155 -9.01 4.75 6.68
CA HIS A 155 -9.27 3.95 5.48
C HIS A 155 -9.40 2.44 5.72
N GLN A 156 -9.67 2.02 6.96
CA GLN A 156 -9.97 0.63 7.29
C GLN A 156 -11.47 0.39 7.20
N THR A 157 -11.86 -0.67 6.49
CA THR A 157 -13.25 -1.12 6.38
C THR A 157 -13.59 -2.03 7.55
N VAL A 158 -14.57 -1.62 8.37
CA VAL A 158 -15.01 -2.37 9.56
C VAL A 158 -16.52 -2.65 9.45
N PRO A 159 -16.98 -3.90 9.69
CA PRO A 159 -18.40 -4.20 9.71
C PRO A 159 -19.07 -3.60 10.95
N TYR A 160 -20.31 -3.16 10.81
CA TYR A 160 -21.20 -2.80 11.89
C TYR A 160 -22.60 -3.39 11.66
N PHE A 161 -23.31 -3.62 12.76
CA PHE A 161 -24.57 -4.34 12.80
C PHE A 161 -25.64 -3.42 13.37
N VAL A 162 -26.79 -3.33 12.69
CA VAL A 162 -27.94 -2.53 13.13
C VAL A 162 -29.13 -3.44 13.36
N ASN A 163 -29.71 -3.38 14.55
CA ASN A 163 -30.94 -4.08 14.87
C ASN A 163 -32.14 -3.29 14.34
N LEU A 164 -32.93 -3.89 13.45
CA LEU A 164 -34.06 -3.21 12.81
C LEU A 164 -35.23 -2.90 13.76
N GLN A 165 -35.33 -3.62 14.88
CA GLN A 165 -36.40 -3.44 15.85
C GLN A 165 -36.02 -2.41 16.93
N THR A 166 -34.82 -2.52 17.49
CA THR A 166 -34.37 -1.66 18.59
C THR A 166 -33.61 -0.42 18.12
N ASN A 167 -33.24 -0.35 16.85
CA ASN A 167 -32.32 0.65 16.28
C ASN A 167 -30.96 0.67 16.98
N GLU A 168 -30.59 -0.44 17.63
CA GLU A 168 -29.31 -0.58 18.30
C GLU A 168 -28.20 -0.81 17.27
N LEU A 169 -27.07 -0.13 17.47
CA LEU A 169 -25.87 -0.26 16.65
C LEU A 169 -24.78 -0.97 17.45
N GLN A 170 -24.24 -2.05 16.89
CA GLN A 170 -23.14 -2.81 17.47
C GLN A 170 -22.00 -2.94 16.45
N TRP A 171 -20.76 -2.86 16.94
CA TRP A 171 -19.55 -3.07 16.10
C TRP A 171 -19.07 -4.53 16.12
N ASN A 172 -19.56 -5.31 17.08
CA ASN A 172 -19.26 -6.73 17.19
C ASN A 172 -20.42 -7.53 16.61
N SER A 173 -20.12 -8.71 16.04
CA SER A 173 -21.16 -9.60 15.51
C SER A 173 -22.14 -9.98 16.62
N PRO A 174 -23.45 -9.74 16.44
CA PRO A 174 -24.45 -10.17 17.39
C PRO A 174 -24.48 -11.70 17.46
N HIS A 175 -24.86 -12.26 18.60
CA HIS A 175 -24.91 -13.71 18.83
C HIS A 175 -26.15 -14.38 18.21
N SER A 176 -27.07 -13.59 17.63
CA SER A 176 -28.26 -14.09 16.97
C SER A 176 -27.94 -14.66 15.58
N ASN A 177 -28.58 -15.76 15.20
CA ASN A 177 -28.36 -16.45 13.93
C ASN A 177 -28.96 -15.75 12.70
N GLU A 178 -29.61 -14.59 12.86
CA GLU A 178 -30.29 -13.89 11.76
C GLU A 178 -29.60 -12.54 11.46
N ILE A 179 -28.51 -12.62 10.69
CA ILE A 179 -27.80 -11.46 10.14
C ILE A 179 -28.09 -11.37 8.64
N ILE A 180 -28.65 -10.24 8.21
CA ILE A 180 -28.88 -9.92 6.79
C ILE A 180 -27.74 -9.04 6.28
N GLU A 181 -27.04 -9.52 5.25
CA GLU A 181 -26.03 -8.73 4.55
C GLU A 181 -26.68 -7.92 3.42
N LEU A 182 -26.86 -6.60 3.62
CA LEU A 182 -27.57 -5.76 2.63
C LEU A 182 -26.91 -5.74 1.27
N GLY A 183 -25.57 -5.78 1.22
CA GLY A 183 -24.83 -5.77 -0.04
C GLY A 183 -25.15 -6.97 -0.93
N VAL A 184 -25.28 -8.16 -0.32
CA VAL A 184 -25.60 -9.40 -1.03
C VAL A 184 -27.05 -9.37 -1.51
N VAL A 185 -27.98 -8.98 -0.62
CA VAL A 185 -29.42 -8.91 -0.94
C VAL A 185 -29.67 -7.92 -2.07
N ARG A 186 -29.05 -6.74 -2.01
CA ARG A 186 -29.17 -5.71 -3.04
C ARG A 186 -28.63 -6.19 -4.39
N GLY A 187 -27.45 -6.80 -4.39
CA GLY A 187 -26.86 -7.33 -5.62
C GLY A 187 -27.72 -8.43 -6.27
N ALA A 188 -28.34 -9.29 -5.47
CA ALA A 188 -29.27 -10.31 -5.96
C ALA A 188 -30.56 -9.70 -6.53
N LEU A 189 -31.13 -8.70 -5.86
CA LEU A 189 -32.33 -8.00 -6.33
C LEU A 189 -32.08 -7.20 -7.61
N GLU A 190 -30.95 -6.50 -7.72
CA GLU A 190 -30.58 -5.76 -8.93
C GLU A 190 -30.41 -6.70 -10.14
N GLN A 191 -29.81 -7.88 -9.93
CA GLN A 191 -29.72 -8.91 -10.96
C GLN A 191 -31.08 -9.48 -11.36
N LEU A 192 -31.96 -9.74 -10.39
CA LEU A 192 -33.33 -10.21 -10.66
C LEU A 192 -34.11 -9.16 -11.44
N HIS A 193 -34.00 -7.90 -11.04
CA HIS A 193 -34.65 -6.77 -11.70
C HIS A 193 -34.19 -6.60 -13.16
N GLN A 194 -32.88 -6.72 -13.41
CA GLN A 194 -32.32 -6.75 -14.77
C GLN A 194 -32.89 -7.88 -15.62
N ARG A 195 -33.09 -9.08 -15.04
CA ARG A 195 -33.69 -10.22 -15.75
C ARG A 195 -35.16 -10.01 -16.09
N LEU A 196 -35.91 -9.35 -15.21
CA LEU A 196 -37.34 -9.11 -15.38
C LEU A 196 -37.63 -7.95 -16.35
N GLY A 197 -36.62 -7.18 -16.76
CA GLY A 197 -36.78 -6.06 -17.69
C GLY A 197 -37.70 -4.95 -17.15
N ILE A 198 -37.87 -4.89 -15.82
CA ILE A 198 -38.66 -3.84 -15.17
C ILE A 198 -37.79 -2.59 -15.20
N GLU A 199 -38.29 -1.47 -15.72
CA GLU A 199 -37.56 -0.20 -15.61
C GLU A 199 -37.71 0.30 -14.17
N LEU A 200 -36.61 0.39 -13.42
CA LEU A 200 -36.64 1.06 -12.13
C LEU A 200 -37.05 2.51 -12.36
N PRO A 201 -37.95 3.10 -11.55
CA PRO A 201 -38.12 4.54 -11.53
C PRO A 201 -36.75 5.14 -11.23
N HIS A 202 -36.17 5.82 -12.23
CA HIS A 202 -34.85 6.45 -12.16
C HIS A 202 -34.84 7.41 -10.97
N ARG A 203 -34.20 6.99 -9.89
CA ARG A 203 -33.99 7.83 -8.71
C ARG A 203 -32.94 8.86 -9.09
N ASP A 204 -33.33 10.12 -9.08
CA ASP A 204 -32.57 11.28 -9.54
C ASP A 204 -31.06 11.19 -9.24
N ALA A 205 -30.26 11.54 -10.25
CA ALA A 205 -28.81 11.49 -10.34
C ALA A 205 -28.03 12.40 -9.36
N HIS A 206 -28.52 12.59 -8.13
CA HIS A 206 -27.92 13.49 -7.13
C HIS A 206 -27.36 12.81 -5.88
N ARG A 207 -27.23 11.47 -5.87
CA ARG A 207 -26.67 10.74 -4.72
C ARG A 207 -25.48 9.82 -5.10
N GLU A 208 -24.59 10.32 -5.94
CA GLU A 208 -23.25 9.73 -6.11
C GLU A 208 -22.29 10.35 -5.10
N SER A 209 -22.03 9.61 -4.01
CA SER A 209 -20.75 9.57 -3.27
C SER A 209 -20.95 8.82 -1.96
N ILE A 210 -21.08 7.50 -2.06
CA ILE A 210 -20.46 6.50 -1.18
C ILE A 210 -20.50 5.21 -2.03
N SER A 211 -19.50 5.07 -2.88
CA SER A 211 -19.30 3.90 -3.74
C SER A 211 -18.82 2.74 -2.88
N SER A 212 -19.67 1.73 -2.67
CA SER A 212 -19.23 0.39 -2.30
C SER A 212 -18.76 -0.32 -3.56
N SER A 213 -17.47 -0.23 -3.85
CA SER A 213 -16.82 -1.00 -4.91
C SER A 213 -16.56 -2.43 -4.45
N VAL A 214 -17.56 -3.31 -4.55
CA VAL A 214 -17.32 -4.76 -4.49
C VAL A 214 -17.03 -5.22 -5.92
N ARG A 215 -15.75 -5.30 -6.28
CA ARG A 215 -15.30 -5.97 -7.51
C ARG A 215 -15.39 -7.49 -7.28
N LEU A 216 -16.45 -8.11 -7.77
CA LEU A 216 -16.49 -9.56 -7.98
C LEU A 216 -15.78 -9.89 -9.30
N SER A 217 -14.48 -10.17 -9.22
CA SER A 217 -13.70 -10.76 -10.31
C SER A 217 -13.77 -12.29 -10.23
N VAL A 218 -14.49 -12.93 -11.16
CA VAL A 218 -14.30 -14.36 -11.47
C VAL A 218 -14.30 -14.54 -13.00
N PRO A 219 -13.22 -15.05 -13.61
CA PRO A 219 -13.17 -15.32 -15.03
C PRO A 219 -13.67 -16.74 -15.37
N GLY A 220 -14.51 -16.82 -16.41
CA GLY A 220 -14.57 -17.94 -17.36
C GLY A 220 -14.89 -19.34 -16.84
N GLN A 221 -16.16 -19.62 -16.55
CA GLN A 221 -16.73 -20.97 -16.70
C GLN A 221 -18.14 -20.87 -17.29
N THR A 222 -18.45 -21.72 -18.26
CA THR A 222 -19.70 -21.77 -19.02
C THR A 222 -20.95 -21.82 -18.11
N PHE A 223 -21.70 -20.72 -18.09
CA PHE A 223 -22.72 -20.35 -17.12
C PHE A 223 -24.15 -20.84 -17.45
N ARG A 224 -24.33 -22.08 -17.92
CA ARG A 224 -25.70 -22.59 -18.21
C ARG A 224 -26.22 -23.65 -17.25
N ASN A 225 -25.36 -24.30 -16.45
CA ASN A 225 -25.78 -25.34 -15.50
C ASN A 225 -25.55 -25.00 -14.01
N ARG A 226 -24.97 -23.82 -13.69
CA ARG A 226 -24.69 -23.41 -12.30
C ARG A 226 -25.69 -22.41 -11.71
N SER A 227 -26.55 -21.78 -12.53
CA SER A 227 -27.49 -20.74 -12.06
C SER A 227 -28.63 -21.30 -11.21
N THR A 228 -29.09 -22.53 -11.49
CA THR A 228 -30.06 -23.24 -10.64
C THR A 228 -29.40 -23.82 -9.39
N GLN A 229 -28.14 -24.24 -9.47
CA GLN A 229 -27.41 -24.79 -8.31
C GLN A 229 -26.95 -23.72 -7.31
N LEU A 230 -26.62 -22.50 -7.74
CA LEU A 230 -26.18 -21.45 -6.82
C LEU A 230 -27.38 -20.82 -6.07
N ALA A 231 -28.51 -20.60 -6.74
CA ALA A 231 -29.75 -20.19 -6.07
C ALA A 231 -30.21 -21.26 -5.06
N SER A 232 -30.28 -22.54 -5.47
CA SER A 232 -30.67 -23.60 -4.54
C SER A 232 -29.66 -23.83 -3.42
N ALA A 233 -28.35 -23.68 -3.65
CA ALA A 233 -27.32 -23.85 -2.60
C ALA A 233 -27.31 -22.69 -1.60
N THR A 234 -27.61 -21.46 -2.02
CA THR A 234 -27.78 -20.32 -1.09
C THR A 234 -29.06 -20.46 -0.27
N PHE A 235 -30.14 -21.02 -0.85
CA PHE A 235 -31.40 -21.30 -0.13
C PHE A 235 -31.35 -22.57 0.75
N GLU A 236 -30.60 -23.61 0.38
CA GLU A 236 -30.35 -24.79 1.25
C GLU A 236 -29.44 -24.45 2.43
N ALA A 237 -28.46 -23.55 2.25
CA ALA A 237 -27.65 -23.05 3.35
C ALA A 237 -28.50 -22.28 4.39
N MET A 238 -29.53 -21.55 3.94
CA MET A 238 -30.50 -20.88 4.82
C MET A 238 -31.46 -21.85 5.54
N ARG A 239 -31.70 -23.07 5.01
CA ARG A 239 -32.63 -24.05 5.60
C ARG A 239 -31.98 -24.99 6.63
N SER A 240 -30.65 -25.11 6.63
CA SER A 240 -29.90 -26.05 7.50
C SER A 240 -29.59 -25.54 8.92
N ILE A 241 -29.98 -24.31 9.25
CA ILE A 241 -29.67 -23.64 10.54
C ILE A 241 -30.88 -23.69 11.50
N ASN A 242 -31.63 -24.79 11.50
CA ASN A 242 -32.71 -25.01 12.47
C ASN A 242 -32.51 -26.34 13.21
N GLY A 243 -31.98 -26.25 14.43
CA GLY A 243 -31.80 -27.38 15.32
C GLY A 243 -31.58 -26.96 16.78
N SER A 244 -32.64 -27.16 17.57
CA SER A 244 -32.71 -27.38 19.04
C SER A 244 -32.40 -26.24 20.02
N ASP A 245 -33.48 -25.87 20.75
CA ASP A 245 -33.63 -25.59 22.19
C ASP A 245 -32.38 -25.30 23.04
N VAL A 246 -32.44 -24.22 23.85
CA VAL A 246 -32.34 -24.23 25.33
C VAL A 246 -32.31 -22.78 25.89
N GLY A 247 -33.27 -22.49 26.78
CA GLY A 247 -33.06 -21.74 28.04
C GLY A 247 -32.95 -20.21 28.02
N GLN A 248 -34.04 -19.54 28.41
CA GLN A 248 -33.99 -18.20 29.05
C GLN A 248 -33.11 -18.24 30.32
N PRO A 249 -32.46 -17.11 30.67
CA PRO A 249 -32.91 -16.43 31.88
C PRO A 249 -32.93 -14.89 31.80
N GLU A 250 -34.01 -14.38 32.40
CA GLU A 250 -34.17 -13.24 33.31
C GLU A 250 -33.26 -12.00 33.19
N SER A 251 -33.95 -10.89 32.96
CA SER A 251 -33.51 -9.51 33.09
C SER A 251 -33.22 -9.12 34.53
N GLU A 252 -32.05 -8.50 34.78
CA GLU A 252 -31.83 -7.69 35.97
C GLU A 252 -31.25 -6.33 35.57
N ASN A 253 -32.11 -5.30 35.67
CA ASN A 253 -31.77 -3.88 35.57
C ASN A 253 -30.75 -3.51 36.66
N ASN A 254 -29.59 -3.00 36.27
CA ASN A 254 -28.75 -2.15 37.14
C ASN A 254 -27.95 -1.15 36.29
N ASP A 255 -28.52 0.03 36.10
CA ASP A 255 -27.79 1.24 35.69
C ASP A 255 -26.96 1.75 36.88
N GLU A 256 -25.72 1.27 37.01
CA GLU A 256 -24.71 1.92 37.86
C GLU A 256 -23.86 2.90 37.03
N PRO A 257 -23.70 4.17 37.45
CA PRO A 257 -22.73 5.06 36.84
C PRO A 257 -21.30 4.62 37.23
N VAL A 258 -20.57 4.06 36.26
CA VAL A 258 -19.22 3.44 36.34
C VAL A 258 -18.10 4.35 36.90
N PHE A 259 -18.36 5.61 37.28
CA PHE A 259 -17.35 6.47 37.89
C PHE A 259 -17.82 7.09 39.21
N ALA A 260 -17.76 6.30 40.28
CA ALA A 260 -17.77 6.83 41.64
C ALA A 260 -16.57 7.80 41.84
N ARG A 261 -16.84 9.09 42.07
CA ARG A 261 -15.83 10.07 42.49
C ARG A 261 -15.18 9.60 43.79
N MET A 262 -13.95 9.09 43.73
CA MET A 262 -13.13 8.81 44.91
C MET A 262 -12.95 10.11 45.72
N ARG A 263 -13.53 10.17 46.92
CA ARG A 263 -13.33 11.28 47.85
C ARG A 263 -11.92 11.19 48.44
N ALA A 264 -11.18 12.29 48.41
CA ALA A 264 -9.92 12.41 49.14
C ALA A 264 -10.17 12.18 50.64
N GLY A 265 -9.40 11.27 51.26
CA GLY A 265 -9.52 10.96 52.68
C GLY A 265 -9.25 12.18 53.58
N PRO A 266 -9.90 12.26 54.76
CA PRO A 266 -9.72 13.38 55.67
C PRO A 266 -8.28 13.43 56.17
N GLY A 267 -7.61 14.57 55.96
CA GLY A 267 -6.20 14.80 56.33
C GLY A 267 -5.22 14.83 55.14
N SER A 268 -5.64 14.45 53.93
CA SER A 268 -4.82 14.63 52.74
C SER A 268 -4.69 16.13 52.40
N ARG A 269 -3.47 16.68 52.50
CA ARG A 269 -3.15 18.03 51.99
C ARG A 269 -3.17 18.12 50.46
N PHE A 270 -3.38 17.00 49.77
CA PHE A 270 -3.31 16.90 48.31
C PHE A 270 -4.70 16.62 47.72
N THR A 271 -5.22 17.59 46.98
CA THR A 271 -6.44 17.44 46.17
C THR A 271 -6.09 16.71 44.87
N ILE A 272 -6.95 15.78 44.43
CA ILE A 272 -6.77 14.93 43.23
C ILE A 272 -6.45 15.76 41.97
N ALA A 273 -6.93 17.01 41.91
CA ALA A 273 -6.62 17.95 40.82
C ALA A 273 -5.13 18.28 40.65
N ARG A 274 -4.27 18.05 41.65
CA ARG A 274 -2.82 18.35 41.60
C ARG A 274 -1.94 17.15 41.24
N LEU A 275 -2.46 15.92 41.34
CA LEU A 275 -1.71 14.70 41.03
C LEU A 275 -1.26 14.62 39.55
N PRO A 276 -2.12 14.94 38.56
CA PRO A 276 -1.71 14.87 37.15
C PRO A 276 -0.58 15.86 36.86
N TYR A 277 -0.71 17.11 37.31
CA TYR A 277 0.27 18.16 36.99
C TYR A 277 1.67 17.85 37.54
N ARG A 278 1.76 17.28 38.75
CA ARG A 278 3.07 16.94 39.33
C ARG A 278 3.76 15.83 38.55
N PHE A 279 3.01 14.78 38.22
CA PHE A 279 3.47 13.68 37.38
C PHE A 279 3.89 14.18 35.99
N PHE A 280 3.08 15.02 35.34
CA PHE A 280 3.42 15.63 34.05
C PHE A 280 4.64 16.54 34.13
N SER A 281 4.80 17.31 35.21
CA SER A 281 5.98 18.17 35.39
C SER A 281 7.26 17.38 35.62
N GLU A 282 7.19 16.26 36.33
CA GLU A 282 8.32 15.36 36.56
C GLU A 282 8.69 14.61 35.28
N LEU A 283 7.69 14.11 34.53
CA LEU A 283 7.90 13.45 33.24
C LEU A 283 8.49 14.42 32.20
N ALA A 284 8.00 15.66 32.15
CA ALA A 284 8.52 16.66 31.24
C ALA A 284 9.93 17.12 31.61
N ALA A 285 10.23 17.25 32.90
CA ALA A 285 11.59 17.54 33.37
C ALA A 285 12.55 16.40 33.00
N PHE A 286 12.13 15.14 33.17
CA PHE A 286 12.90 13.97 32.78
C PHE A 286 13.14 13.92 31.27
N SER A 287 12.10 14.17 30.47
CA SER A 287 12.21 14.25 29.00
C SER A 287 13.16 15.36 28.55
N ALA A 288 13.04 16.55 29.14
CA ALA A 288 13.93 17.67 28.81
C ALA A 288 15.38 17.39 29.21
N LEU A 289 15.61 16.75 30.37
CA LEU A 289 16.92 16.30 30.81
C LEU A 289 17.51 15.26 29.85
N ALA A 290 16.72 14.26 29.44
CA ALA A 290 17.15 13.23 28.50
C ALA A 290 17.59 13.85 27.17
N TRP A 291 16.79 14.74 26.59
CA TRP A 291 17.16 15.47 25.38
C TRP A 291 18.41 16.33 25.53
N TRP A 292 18.57 17.01 26.67
CA TRP A 292 19.79 17.77 26.99
C TRP A 292 21.02 16.87 27.04
N LEU A 293 20.92 15.72 27.68
CA LEU A 293 22.00 14.73 27.76
C LEU A 293 22.33 14.15 26.39
N THR A 294 21.32 13.86 25.55
CA THR A 294 21.54 13.39 24.17
C THR A 294 22.22 14.45 23.32
N MET A 295 21.82 15.72 23.43
CA MET A 295 22.49 16.84 22.75
C MET A 295 23.93 17.02 23.22
N LEU A 296 24.17 17.03 24.54
CA LEU A 296 25.51 17.13 25.10
C LEU A 296 26.40 15.95 24.68
N TYR A 297 25.84 14.74 24.65
CA TYR A 297 26.54 13.55 24.17
C TYR A 297 26.87 13.66 22.68
N GLY A 298 25.93 14.09 21.83
CA GLY A 298 26.17 14.33 20.41
C GLY A 298 27.27 15.36 20.16
N VAL A 299 27.24 16.49 20.89
CA VAL A 299 28.29 17.52 20.82
C VAL A 299 29.63 16.99 21.34
N PHE A 300 29.64 16.23 22.44
CA PHE A 300 30.86 15.63 23.00
C PHE A 300 31.48 14.61 22.05
N CYS A 301 30.68 13.71 21.48
CA CYS A 301 31.10 12.77 20.45
C CYS A 301 31.66 13.51 19.24
N PHE A 302 31.00 14.56 18.77
CA PHE A 302 31.47 15.33 17.63
C PHE A 302 32.81 16.03 17.93
N MET A 303 32.91 16.73 19.07
CA MET A 303 34.10 17.49 19.44
C MET A 303 35.31 16.61 19.80
N ILE A 304 35.09 15.36 20.22
CA ILE A 304 36.18 14.41 20.55
C ILE A 304 36.54 13.52 19.38
N VAL A 305 35.59 13.17 18.51
CA VAL A 305 35.86 12.32 17.34
C VAL A 305 36.49 13.11 16.19
N ASP A 306 36.33 14.44 16.16
CA ASP A 306 36.94 15.32 15.15
C ASP A 306 38.39 15.75 15.50
N ALA A 307 38.94 15.26 16.62
CA ALA A 307 40.35 15.40 16.97
C ALA A 307 41.12 14.13 16.57
N ASP A 308 41.48 14.09 15.28
CA ASP A 308 42.45 13.18 14.68
C ASP A 308 42.07 11.67 14.67
N SER A 309 41.56 11.24 13.51
CA SER A 309 41.84 9.92 12.90
C SER A 309 41.14 8.66 13.44
N VAL A 310 40.01 8.76 14.13
CA VAL A 310 39.12 7.59 14.23
C VAL A 310 38.10 7.66 13.09
N LYS A 311 38.49 7.11 11.93
CA LYS A 311 37.52 6.51 11.01
C LYS A 311 36.73 5.49 11.82
N LEU A 312 35.59 5.90 12.36
CA LEU A 312 34.60 4.95 12.85
C LEU A 312 34.04 4.22 11.62
N ASP A 313 34.73 3.15 11.22
CA ASP A 313 34.17 2.01 10.47
C ASP A 313 33.13 1.22 11.33
N MET A 314 32.57 1.86 12.36
CA MET A 314 31.57 1.31 13.26
C MET A 314 30.46 2.32 13.48
N LEU A 315 29.62 2.50 12.47
CA LEU A 315 28.19 2.74 12.60
C LEU A 315 27.61 2.52 11.20
N GLY A 316 27.23 1.28 10.94
CA GLY A 316 26.44 0.86 9.79
C GLY A 316 26.95 1.37 8.46
N ALA A 317 27.72 0.53 7.76
CA ALA A 317 27.49 0.43 6.33
C ALA A 317 25.97 0.43 6.15
N THR A 318 25.42 1.47 5.54
CA THR A 318 24.16 1.35 4.83
C THR A 318 24.47 0.32 3.75
N THR A 319 24.42 -0.96 4.12
CA THR A 319 23.87 -1.96 3.22
C THR A 319 22.62 -1.28 2.71
N LEU A 320 22.59 -1.00 1.42
CA LEU A 320 21.35 -0.65 0.76
C LEU A 320 20.38 -1.77 1.15
N ASP A 321 19.59 -1.55 2.20
CA ASP A 321 18.43 -2.34 2.58
C ASP A 321 17.37 -2.03 1.51
N LEU A 322 17.73 -2.21 0.24
CA LEU A 322 16.82 -2.35 -0.88
C LEU A 322 16.12 -3.68 -0.58
N PRO A 323 14.89 -3.64 -0.06
CA PRO A 323 14.19 -4.85 0.32
C PRO A 323 13.82 -5.54 -0.99
N ASP A 324 14.61 -6.55 -1.36
CA ASP A 324 14.40 -7.42 -2.53
C ASP A 324 14.27 -6.69 -3.88
N VAL A 325 15.38 -6.49 -4.61
CA VAL A 325 15.31 -6.10 -6.03
C VAL A 325 14.51 -7.16 -6.81
N THR A 326 13.34 -6.76 -7.32
CA THR A 326 12.40 -7.62 -8.04
C THR A 326 12.48 -7.45 -9.55
N ALA A 327 13.19 -6.44 -10.05
CA ALA A 327 13.43 -6.30 -11.46
C ALA A 327 14.73 -5.52 -11.78
N VAL A 328 15.33 -5.83 -12.92
CA VAL A 328 16.51 -5.15 -13.46
C VAL A 328 16.30 -4.89 -14.96
N ALA A 329 16.60 -3.68 -15.41
CA ALA A 329 16.60 -3.36 -16.83
C ALA A 329 17.71 -2.37 -17.16
N CYS A 330 18.13 -2.32 -18.42
CA CYS A 330 18.99 -1.25 -18.90
C CYS A 330 18.86 -0.98 -20.39
N ASP A 331 19.28 0.22 -20.78
CA ASP A 331 19.28 0.70 -22.16
C ASP A 331 20.71 0.85 -22.74
N GLY A 332 21.68 0.22 -22.07
CA GLY A 332 23.11 0.37 -22.32
C GLY A 332 23.75 1.50 -21.51
N LYS A 333 23.10 2.68 -21.39
CA LYS A 333 23.62 3.85 -20.64
C LYS A 333 23.16 3.87 -19.19
N HIS A 334 21.96 3.40 -18.92
CA HIS A 334 21.29 3.49 -17.63
C HIS A 334 20.93 2.10 -17.12
N MET A 335 21.33 1.78 -15.88
CA MET A 335 20.83 0.62 -15.17
C MET A 335 19.68 1.04 -14.26
N ILE A 336 18.59 0.31 -14.34
CA ILE A 336 17.35 0.57 -13.61
C ILE A 336 17.03 -0.66 -12.77
N LEU A 337 16.75 -0.42 -11.49
CA LEU A 337 16.36 -1.40 -10.49
C LEU A 337 14.91 -1.13 -10.11
N GLY A 338 14.12 -2.18 -9.94
CA GLY A 338 12.79 -2.11 -9.33
C GLY A 338 12.73 -3.02 -8.12
N ASP A 339 12.10 -2.56 -7.04
CA ASP A 339 11.83 -3.38 -5.85
C ASP A 339 10.34 -3.81 -5.76
N GLY A 340 9.52 -3.37 -6.73
CA GLY A 340 8.08 -3.66 -6.80
C GLY A 340 7.21 -2.53 -6.27
N LEU A 341 7.81 -1.55 -5.59
CA LEU A 341 7.16 -0.34 -5.07
C LEU A 341 7.78 0.92 -5.65
N GLU A 342 9.03 0.89 -6.08
CA GLU A 342 9.73 2.00 -6.70
C GLU A 342 10.56 1.52 -7.89
N VAL A 343 10.84 2.44 -8.80
CA VAL A 343 11.77 2.22 -9.90
C VAL A 343 12.88 3.25 -9.74
N GLN A 344 14.10 2.78 -9.59
CA GLN A 344 15.28 3.59 -9.29
C GLN A 344 16.33 3.40 -10.38
N ARG A 345 17.04 4.47 -10.72
CA ARG A 345 18.19 4.48 -11.61
C ARG A 345 19.46 4.43 -10.79
N VAL A 346 20.40 3.61 -11.24
CA VAL A 346 21.73 3.55 -10.66
C VAL A 346 22.59 4.66 -11.29
N LEU A 347 23.08 5.60 -10.48
CA LEU A 347 23.94 6.71 -10.92
C LEU A 347 25.42 6.32 -10.99
N ALA A 348 25.81 5.24 -10.32
CA ALA A 348 27.19 4.79 -10.30
C ALA A 348 27.69 4.42 -11.70
N LYS A 349 28.88 4.92 -12.06
CA LYS A 349 29.63 4.39 -13.19
C LYS A 349 30.14 3.01 -12.80
N PHE A 350 29.60 1.97 -13.42
CA PHE A 350 30.09 0.61 -13.15
C PHE A 350 31.58 0.54 -13.50
N PRO A 351 32.44 0.14 -12.54
CA PRO A 351 33.86 -0.03 -12.82
C PRO A 351 34.01 -1.10 -13.89
N ARG A 352 34.96 -0.90 -14.81
CA ARG A 352 35.33 -1.91 -15.79
C ARG A 352 35.80 -3.16 -15.04
N PRO A 353 35.10 -4.30 -15.17
CA PRO A 353 35.55 -5.53 -14.55
C PRO A 353 36.83 -5.99 -15.24
N SER A 354 37.81 -6.42 -14.45
CA SER A 354 39.09 -6.88 -14.98
C SER A 354 39.05 -8.32 -15.50
N ARG A 355 38.04 -9.12 -15.10
CA ARG A 355 37.84 -10.52 -15.51
C ARG A 355 36.35 -10.90 -15.61
N TRP A 356 36.07 -11.94 -16.41
CA TRP A 356 34.75 -12.56 -16.54
C TRP A 356 34.35 -13.27 -15.23
N ALA A 357 33.08 -13.15 -14.82
CA ALA A 357 32.52 -13.67 -13.57
C ALA A 357 33.09 -13.07 -12.26
N ASP A 358 33.58 -11.83 -12.31
CA ASP A 358 33.86 -11.07 -11.08
C ASP A 358 32.54 -10.56 -10.48
N VAL A 359 32.31 -10.86 -9.20
CA VAL A 359 31.25 -10.20 -8.42
C VAL A 359 31.69 -8.76 -8.24
N LEU A 360 30.92 -7.82 -8.79
CA LEU A 360 31.11 -6.41 -8.47
C LEU A 360 30.34 -6.15 -7.18
N PRO A 361 31.01 -6.01 -6.02
CA PRO A 361 30.32 -5.57 -4.82
C PRO A 361 29.72 -4.19 -5.14
N VAL A 362 28.41 -4.06 -4.95
CA VAL A 362 27.74 -2.77 -4.97
C VAL A 362 28.36 -1.99 -3.81
N SER A 363 29.23 -1.03 -4.12
CA SER A 363 29.81 -0.15 -3.11
C SER A 363 28.68 0.49 -2.31
N PRO A 364 28.81 0.70 -0.99
CA PRO A 364 27.83 1.49 -0.22
C PRO A 364 27.64 2.91 -0.78
N GLU A 365 28.52 3.36 -1.67
CA GLU A 365 28.47 4.65 -2.39
C GLU A 365 27.66 4.61 -3.70
N VAL A 366 26.93 3.53 -4.00
CA VAL A 366 26.06 3.51 -5.19
C VAL A 366 24.87 4.44 -4.97
N GLU A 367 24.98 5.64 -5.51
CA GLU A 367 23.89 6.61 -5.54
C GLU A 367 22.75 6.09 -6.43
N LEU A 368 21.54 6.13 -5.87
CA LEU A 368 20.30 5.75 -6.55
C LEU A 368 19.44 7.01 -6.71
N GLU A 369 18.95 7.20 -7.94
CA GLU A 369 18.01 8.26 -8.29
C GLU A 369 16.63 7.64 -8.48
N SER A 370 15.62 8.06 -7.71
CA SER A 370 14.26 7.56 -7.90
C SER A 370 13.71 8.10 -9.23
N LEU A 371 13.24 7.18 -10.09
CA LEU A 371 12.60 7.51 -11.37
C LEU A 371 11.07 7.55 -11.24
N LEU A 372 10.51 6.61 -10.48
CA LEU A 372 9.08 6.51 -10.17
C LEU A 372 8.90 6.07 -8.73
N LEU A 373 8.09 6.83 -7.99
CA LEU A 373 7.69 6.50 -6.62
C LEU A 373 6.46 5.57 -6.64
N ALA A 374 6.17 4.96 -5.49
CA ALA A 374 5.00 4.09 -5.31
C ALA A 374 3.67 4.75 -5.72
N GLU A 375 3.54 6.07 -5.53
CA GLU A 375 2.35 6.84 -5.91
C GLU A 375 2.20 7.02 -7.43
N ASP A 376 3.32 7.01 -8.17
CA ASP A 376 3.31 7.15 -9.61
C ASP A 376 2.99 5.84 -10.33
N LEU A 377 3.13 4.71 -9.64
CA LEU A 377 2.98 3.38 -10.20
C LEU A 377 1.49 3.01 -10.33
N VAL A 378 1.03 2.82 -11.56
CA VAL A 378 -0.39 2.53 -11.86
C VAL A 378 -0.79 1.14 -11.37
N SER A 379 0.13 0.20 -11.43
CA SER A 379 -0.12 -1.21 -11.19
C SER A 379 1.15 -1.89 -10.69
N SER A 380 0.96 -3.01 -9.98
CA SER A 380 2.04 -3.96 -9.74
C SER A 380 2.53 -4.52 -11.07
N TRP A 381 3.85 -4.62 -11.26
CA TRP A 381 4.46 -5.22 -12.45
C TRP A 381 5.09 -6.58 -12.15
N ARG A 382 5.20 -7.42 -13.18
CA ARG A 382 5.95 -8.68 -13.15
C ARG A 382 7.35 -8.54 -13.73
N SER A 383 7.50 -7.70 -14.75
CA SER A 383 8.75 -7.51 -15.49
C SER A 383 8.81 -6.07 -15.99
N ILE A 384 10.01 -5.49 -16.00
CA ILE A 384 10.25 -4.17 -16.59
C ILE A 384 11.35 -4.27 -17.64
N THR A 385 11.30 -3.36 -18.61
CA THR A 385 12.36 -3.17 -19.58
C THR A 385 12.44 -1.69 -19.95
N VAL A 386 13.58 -1.24 -20.44
CA VAL A 386 13.84 0.17 -20.71
C VAL A 386 14.54 0.33 -22.04
N THR A 387 14.20 1.39 -22.76
CA THR A 387 14.83 1.78 -24.03
C THR A 387 14.92 3.30 -24.10
N GLN A 388 15.85 3.89 -24.86
CA GLN A 388 15.90 5.36 -24.98
C GLN A 388 15.12 5.84 -26.19
N CYS A 389 14.54 7.03 -26.08
CA CYS A 389 13.79 7.69 -27.13
C CYS A 389 14.69 7.97 -28.36
N GLU A 390 14.09 8.13 -29.54
CA GLU A 390 14.84 8.19 -30.79
C GLU A 390 15.68 9.48 -30.95
N GLN A 391 15.24 10.60 -30.37
CA GLN A 391 15.76 11.94 -30.71
C GLN A 391 16.34 12.74 -29.54
N VAL A 392 16.32 12.20 -28.31
CA VAL A 392 16.71 12.95 -27.11
C VAL A 392 17.48 12.04 -26.15
N ASP A 393 18.75 12.35 -25.89
CA ASP A 393 19.60 11.58 -24.96
C ASP A 393 19.05 11.59 -23.51
N ASP A 394 18.30 12.62 -23.17
CA ASP A 394 17.66 12.83 -21.87
C ASP A 394 16.23 12.27 -21.80
N CYS A 395 15.94 11.21 -22.56
CA CYS A 395 14.61 10.61 -22.65
C CYS A 395 14.67 9.08 -22.60
N LEU A 396 13.92 8.51 -21.67
CA LEU A 396 13.89 7.08 -21.37
C LEU A 396 12.44 6.58 -21.43
N ILE A 397 12.23 5.47 -22.11
CA ILE A 397 10.95 4.77 -22.19
C ILE A 397 11.04 3.57 -21.25
N LEU A 398 10.28 3.61 -20.17
CA LEU A 398 10.10 2.49 -19.25
C LEU A 398 8.84 1.73 -19.65
N LEU A 399 8.99 0.43 -19.94
CA LEU A 399 7.89 -0.47 -20.22
C LEU A 399 7.72 -1.45 -19.06
N GLN A 400 6.51 -1.50 -18.50
CA GLN A 400 6.18 -2.33 -17.34
C GLN A 400 5.11 -3.34 -17.73
N LEU A 401 5.43 -4.62 -17.66
CA LEU A 401 4.47 -5.71 -17.86
C LEU A 401 3.63 -5.86 -16.58
N ASP A 402 2.31 -5.77 -16.72
CA ASP A 402 1.38 -5.98 -15.62
C ASP A 402 1.51 -7.39 -15.03
N THR A 403 1.10 -7.55 -13.76
CA THR A 403 1.20 -8.83 -13.04
C THR A 403 0.43 -9.98 -13.69
N ASP A 404 -0.62 -9.69 -14.47
CA ASP A 404 -1.37 -10.70 -15.22
C ASP A 404 -0.69 -11.12 -16.53
N GLY A 405 0.28 -10.34 -17.01
CA GLY A 405 0.98 -10.55 -18.28
C GLY A 405 0.13 -10.26 -19.52
N ARG A 406 -0.90 -9.41 -19.42
CA ARG A 406 -1.84 -9.10 -20.52
C ARG A 406 -1.80 -7.66 -21.00
N SER A 407 -1.07 -6.78 -20.32
CA SER A 407 -0.87 -5.42 -20.74
C SER A 407 0.50 -4.88 -20.32
N VAL A 408 0.92 -3.83 -21.01
CA VAL A 408 2.18 -3.14 -20.79
C VAL A 408 1.90 -1.66 -20.60
N VAL A 409 2.37 -1.10 -19.49
CA VAL A 409 2.35 0.34 -19.26
C VAL A 409 3.65 0.93 -19.81
N GLU A 410 3.52 1.85 -20.76
CA GLU A 410 4.63 2.67 -21.26
C GLU A 410 4.65 3.99 -20.50
N THR A 411 5.79 4.30 -19.87
CA THR A 411 6.05 5.59 -19.23
C THR A 411 7.27 6.23 -19.87
N ILE A 412 7.07 7.39 -20.50
CA ILE A 412 8.15 8.20 -21.06
C ILE A 412 8.65 9.14 -19.96
N LEU A 413 9.89 8.95 -19.54
CA LEU A 413 10.61 9.76 -18.58
C LEU A 413 11.54 10.72 -19.32
N ARG A 414 11.58 11.99 -18.89
CA ARG A 414 12.53 12.98 -19.41
C ARG A 414 13.32 13.59 -18.25
N ALA A 415 14.62 13.75 -18.43
CA ALA A 415 15.44 14.46 -17.46
C ALA A 415 15.08 15.96 -17.49
N GLY A 416 14.74 16.53 -16.33
CA GLY A 416 14.56 17.96 -16.19
C GLY A 416 15.90 18.71 -16.15
N ASN A 417 15.87 20.03 -16.36
CA ASN A 417 17.03 20.91 -16.19
C ASN A 417 17.38 21.08 -14.69
N GLY A 418 17.75 20.00 -14.01
CA GLY A 418 18.22 19.98 -12.62
C GLY A 418 17.25 19.44 -11.57
N THR A 419 16.07 18.95 -11.93
CA THR A 419 15.04 18.44 -10.99
C THR A 419 14.84 16.92 -11.03
N GLY A 420 15.81 16.17 -11.55
CA GLY A 420 15.70 14.72 -11.75
C GLY A 420 14.82 14.33 -12.94
N TRP A 421 14.56 13.04 -13.08
CA TRP A 421 13.66 12.50 -14.13
C TRP A 421 12.20 12.68 -13.75
N SER A 422 11.36 13.00 -14.73
CA SER A 422 9.92 13.12 -14.52
C SER A 422 9.13 12.42 -15.64
N PRO A 423 7.98 11.80 -15.31
CA PRO A 423 7.10 11.19 -16.31
C PRO A 423 6.40 12.28 -17.13
N VAL A 424 6.59 12.24 -18.45
CA VAL A 424 6.01 13.19 -19.42
C VAL A 424 4.76 12.62 -20.07
N LEU A 425 4.77 11.32 -20.38
CA LEU A 425 3.66 10.65 -21.05
C LEU A 425 3.51 9.24 -20.51
N ARG A 426 2.27 8.81 -20.36
CA ARG A 426 1.92 7.44 -20.01
C ARG A 426 0.92 6.89 -21.01
N ARG A 427 1.17 5.66 -21.48
CA ARG A 427 0.29 4.91 -22.37
C ARG A 427 0.08 3.51 -21.82
N HIS A 428 -1.11 2.96 -22.02
CA HIS A 428 -1.44 1.60 -21.66
C HIS A 428 -1.63 0.80 -22.95
N TRP A 429 -0.87 -0.28 -23.09
CA TRP A 429 -0.89 -1.13 -24.25
C TRP A 429 -1.49 -2.48 -23.88
N VAL A 430 -2.65 -2.80 -24.44
CA VAL A 430 -3.26 -4.11 -24.24
C VAL A 430 -2.65 -5.11 -25.22
N LEU A 431 -2.32 -6.31 -24.76
CA LEU A 431 -1.86 -7.37 -25.66
C LEU A 431 -3.02 -7.83 -26.54
N SER A 432 -2.73 -8.03 -27.83
CA SER A 432 -3.71 -8.54 -28.79
C SER A 432 -4.28 -9.88 -28.32
N PRO A 433 -5.60 -10.12 -28.46
CA PRO A 433 -6.24 -11.38 -28.09
C PRO A 433 -5.78 -12.57 -28.95
N ILE A 434 -5.05 -12.32 -30.04
CA ILE A 434 -4.41 -13.35 -30.86
C ILE A 434 -3.31 -14.07 -30.06
N LEU A 435 -2.67 -13.40 -29.11
CA LEU A 435 -1.72 -14.03 -28.21
C LEU A 435 -2.48 -14.79 -27.13
N GLU A 436 -2.61 -16.11 -27.30
CA GLU A 436 -3.39 -16.97 -26.40
C GLU A 436 -2.80 -17.08 -24.99
N SER A 437 -1.48 -16.89 -24.88
CA SER A 437 -0.72 -17.04 -23.63
C SER A 437 -0.32 -15.69 -23.03
N ASN A 438 -0.35 -15.60 -21.70
CA ASN A 438 0.13 -14.42 -21.01
C ASN A 438 1.66 -14.34 -21.08
N LEU A 439 2.19 -13.12 -21.17
CA LEU A 439 3.63 -12.88 -21.09
C LEU A 439 4.13 -13.08 -19.66
N VAL A 440 5.37 -13.54 -19.54
CA VAL A 440 6.07 -13.71 -18.26
C VAL A 440 7.16 -12.67 -18.09
N VAL A 441 7.92 -12.40 -19.15
CA VAL A 441 9.01 -11.44 -19.16
C VAL A 441 9.03 -10.69 -20.49
N ILE A 442 9.43 -9.43 -20.44
CA ILE A 442 9.56 -8.56 -21.61
C ILE A 442 10.98 -8.01 -21.79
N SER A 443 11.33 -7.69 -23.03
CA SER A 443 12.57 -7.00 -23.41
C SER A 443 12.27 -6.04 -24.56
N ALA A 444 12.62 -4.76 -24.41
CA ALA A 444 12.46 -3.78 -25.46
C ALA A 444 13.72 -3.70 -26.33
N ARG A 445 13.51 -3.52 -27.63
CA ARG A 445 14.57 -3.18 -28.59
C ARG A 445 14.12 -1.97 -29.39
N ARG A 446 15.06 -1.12 -29.77
CA ARG A 446 14.77 -0.05 -30.74
C ARG A 446 14.43 -0.66 -32.11
N SER A 447 13.37 -0.15 -32.74
CA SER A 447 12.93 -0.64 -34.07
C SER A 447 13.89 -0.22 -35.18
N ARG A 448 14.60 0.90 -35.01
CA ARG A 448 15.60 1.39 -35.97
C ARG A 448 16.98 0.80 -35.68
N GLY A 449 17.30 -0.29 -36.37
CA GLY A 449 18.62 -0.88 -36.50
C GLY A 449 19.00 -1.07 -37.97
N VAL A 450 20.27 -1.39 -38.23
CA VAL A 450 20.91 -1.45 -39.57
C VAL A 450 20.25 -2.48 -40.52
N ASP A 451 19.42 -3.39 -40.01
CA ASP A 451 18.86 -4.54 -40.74
C ASP A 451 17.32 -4.60 -40.76
N GLY A 452 16.67 -3.48 -41.11
CA GLY A 452 15.21 -3.41 -41.39
C GLY A 452 14.34 -3.12 -40.16
N GLU A 453 13.25 -2.37 -40.36
CA GLU A 453 12.27 -2.07 -39.31
C GLU A 453 11.47 -3.36 -38.99
N LEU A 454 11.57 -3.85 -37.75
CA LEU A 454 10.75 -4.98 -37.29
C LEU A 454 9.28 -4.54 -37.12
N CYS A 455 9.08 -3.30 -36.69
CA CYS A 455 7.79 -2.66 -36.52
C CYS A 455 7.76 -1.38 -37.34
N ASP A 456 7.01 -1.37 -38.44
CA ASP A 456 6.84 -0.20 -39.31
C ASP A 456 6.27 0.98 -38.50
N GLY A 457 6.97 2.12 -38.52
CA GLY A 457 6.49 3.38 -37.92
C GLY A 457 6.49 3.44 -36.38
N SER A 458 7.07 2.46 -35.68
CA SER A 458 7.19 2.44 -34.22
C SER A 458 8.64 2.67 -33.78
N GLU A 459 8.88 3.43 -32.70
CA GLU A 459 10.25 3.69 -32.20
C GLU A 459 10.90 2.44 -31.59
N TRP A 460 10.08 1.52 -31.06
CA TRP A 460 10.52 0.31 -30.38
C TRP A 460 9.69 -0.90 -30.79
N ALA A 461 10.28 -2.08 -30.61
CA ALA A 461 9.64 -3.37 -30.67
C ALA A 461 9.77 -4.05 -29.31
N LEU A 462 8.72 -4.75 -28.88
CA LEU A 462 8.72 -5.47 -27.61
C LEU A 462 8.83 -6.96 -27.87
N PHE A 463 9.83 -7.59 -27.28
CA PHE A 463 9.93 -9.04 -27.23
C PHE A 463 9.31 -9.51 -25.92
N GLY A 464 8.41 -10.48 -26.00
CA GLY A 464 7.77 -11.09 -24.84
C GLY A 464 7.97 -12.59 -24.83
N ALA A 465 8.38 -13.16 -23.70
CA ALA A 465 8.41 -14.61 -23.52
C ALA A 465 7.15 -15.09 -22.80
N THR A 466 6.48 -16.07 -23.39
CA THR A 466 5.45 -16.89 -22.76
C THR A 466 6.11 -18.13 -22.13
N THR A 467 5.32 -19.07 -21.63
CA THR A 467 5.83 -20.37 -21.19
C THR A 467 6.25 -21.29 -22.35
N VAL A 468 5.83 -20.99 -23.59
CA VAL A 468 5.99 -21.87 -24.75
C VAL A 468 6.77 -21.25 -25.91
N GLU A 469 6.86 -19.92 -25.99
CA GLU A 469 7.53 -19.23 -27.10
C GLU A 469 8.00 -17.82 -26.70
N VAL A 470 8.87 -17.25 -27.53
CA VAL A 470 9.23 -15.83 -27.50
C VAL A 470 8.65 -15.16 -28.74
N VAL A 471 7.84 -14.14 -28.55
CA VAL A 471 7.15 -13.39 -29.60
C VAL A 471 7.66 -11.96 -29.71
N ALA A 472 7.76 -11.44 -30.92
CA ALA A 472 7.92 -10.02 -31.20
C ALA A 472 6.55 -9.35 -31.34
N LEU A 473 6.35 -8.27 -30.59
CA LEU A 473 5.13 -7.50 -30.48
C LEU A 473 5.40 -6.08 -30.97
N CYS A 474 4.55 -5.60 -31.87
CA CYS A 474 4.62 -4.25 -32.40
C CYS A 474 3.42 -3.42 -31.89
N PRO A 475 3.66 -2.17 -31.45
CA PRO A 475 2.57 -1.29 -31.06
C PRO A 475 1.79 -0.83 -32.29
N ALA A 476 0.46 -0.99 -32.27
CA ALA A 476 -0.43 -0.55 -33.33
C ALA A 476 -1.82 -0.24 -32.75
N HIS A 477 -2.31 0.99 -32.94
CA HIS A 477 -3.66 1.42 -32.51
C HIS A 477 -3.97 1.06 -31.04
N ASP A 478 -3.08 1.44 -30.11
CA ASP A 478 -3.17 1.17 -28.66
C ASP A 478 -3.16 -0.33 -28.26
N VAL A 479 -2.82 -1.22 -29.20
CA VAL A 479 -2.71 -2.66 -28.98
C VAL A 479 -1.31 -3.14 -29.35
N LEU A 480 -0.78 -4.08 -28.56
CA LEU A 480 0.45 -4.79 -28.90
C LEU A 480 0.11 -6.05 -29.68
N THR A 481 0.42 -6.03 -30.99
CA THR A 481 0.10 -7.11 -31.91
C THR A 481 1.30 -8.01 -32.16
N PRO A 482 1.16 -9.35 -32.08
CA PRO A 482 2.23 -10.26 -32.40
C PRO A 482 2.50 -10.22 -33.91
N VAL A 483 3.75 -9.95 -34.29
CA VAL A 483 4.17 -9.94 -35.69
C VAL A 483 4.88 -11.24 -36.05
N ARG A 484 5.68 -11.79 -35.12
CA ARG A 484 6.50 -12.97 -35.39
C ARG A 484 6.84 -13.73 -34.12
N ALA A 485 6.71 -15.05 -34.15
CA ALA A 485 7.38 -15.94 -33.19
C ALA A 485 8.87 -16.02 -33.53
N VAL A 486 9.73 -15.75 -32.55
CA VAL A 486 11.18 -15.61 -32.73
C VAL A 486 11.90 -16.89 -32.32
N PHE A 487 11.47 -17.49 -31.21
CA PHE A 487 12.05 -18.71 -30.68
C PHE A 487 10.98 -19.58 -30.02
N ASP A 488 10.95 -20.87 -30.38
CA ASP A 488 10.17 -21.85 -29.64
C ASP A 488 10.88 -22.18 -28.33
N MET A 489 10.17 -22.12 -27.21
CA MET A 489 10.72 -22.57 -25.95
C MET A 489 10.76 -24.09 -25.96
N PRO A 490 11.89 -24.73 -25.60
CA PRO A 490 11.95 -26.16 -25.55
C PRO A 490 10.96 -26.66 -24.50
N VAL A 491 9.90 -27.32 -24.98
CA VAL A 491 8.91 -27.99 -24.16
C VAL A 491 9.65 -29.13 -23.47
N VAL A 492 9.79 -29.03 -22.15
CA VAL A 492 10.45 -30.07 -21.37
C VAL A 492 9.53 -31.30 -21.35
N ASP A 493 9.79 -32.22 -22.27
CA ASP A 493 9.15 -33.52 -22.32
C ASP A 493 9.42 -34.30 -21.02
N ARG A 494 8.35 -34.84 -20.42
CA ARG A 494 8.35 -35.86 -19.35
C ARG A 494 8.65 -35.38 -17.91
N GLY A 495 7.71 -34.64 -17.32
CA GLY A 495 7.52 -34.62 -15.86
C GLY A 495 8.58 -33.90 -15.03
N ARG A 496 9.53 -33.19 -15.67
CA ARG A 496 10.41 -32.23 -14.98
C ARG A 496 9.68 -30.89 -14.87
N LEU A 497 9.91 -30.19 -13.75
CA LEU A 497 9.32 -28.88 -13.47
C LEU A 497 9.53 -27.96 -14.67
N HIS A 498 8.46 -27.31 -15.14
CA HIS A 498 8.52 -26.36 -16.24
C HIS A 498 9.51 -25.25 -15.89
N ALA A 499 10.63 -25.16 -16.64
CA ALA A 499 11.58 -24.07 -16.47
C ALA A 499 10.93 -22.77 -16.95
N VAL A 500 10.56 -21.92 -16.00
CA VAL A 500 9.83 -20.67 -16.24
C VAL A 500 10.84 -19.57 -16.61
N PRO A 501 10.60 -18.81 -17.70
CA PRO A 501 11.45 -17.68 -18.03
C PRO A 501 11.32 -16.61 -16.93
N SER A 502 12.45 -16.09 -16.47
CA SER A 502 12.50 -15.08 -15.39
C SER A 502 13.17 -13.78 -15.83
N ALA A 503 14.03 -13.81 -16.84
CA ALA A 503 14.62 -12.60 -17.43
C ALA A 503 14.92 -12.82 -18.90
N MET A 504 14.89 -11.76 -19.71
CA MET A 504 15.18 -11.84 -21.13
C MET A 504 15.89 -10.57 -21.61
N HIS A 505 16.85 -10.75 -22.51
CA HIS A 505 17.39 -9.68 -23.34
C HIS A 505 17.51 -10.15 -24.78
N VAL A 506 17.04 -9.33 -25.72
CA VAL A 506 17.13 -9.63 -27.15
C VAL A 506 18.09 -8.66 -27.81
N ASP A 507 19.19 -9.22 -28.32
CA ASP A 507 20.17 -8.50 -29.12
C ASP A 507 19.87 -8.68 -30.62
N GLU A 508 20.82 -8.34 -31.50
CA GLU A 508 20.62 -8.41 -32.96
C GLU A 508 20.15 -9.77 -33.46
N ASP A 509 20.91 -10.83 -33.18
CA ASP A 509 20.62 -12.22 -33.57
C ASP A 509 20.71 -13.21 -32.38
N THR A 510 20.80 -12.69 -31.15
CA THR A 510 21.01 -13.51 -29.96
C THR A 510 19.96 -13.20 -28.90
N LEU A 511 19.32 -14.25 -28.40
CA LEU A 511 18.40 -14.25 -27.28
C LEU A 511 19.14 -14.71 -26.02
N TYR A 512 19.16 -13.86 -25.01
CA TYR A 512 19.63 -14.20 -23.67
C TYR A 512 18.40 -14.43 -22.81
N LEU A 513 18.24 -15.63 -22.29
CA LEU A 513 17.06 -16.04 -21.55
C LEU A 513 17.46 -16.67 -20.23
N MET A 514 17.15 -15.97 -19.14
CA MET A 514 17.28 -16.54 -17.80
C MET A 514 16.03 -17.36 -17.48
N ARG A 515 16.23 -18.60 -17.05
CA ARG A 515 15.17 -19.52 -16.66
C ARG A 515 15.40 -20.04 -15.26
N ARG A 516 14.31 -20.28 -14.56
CA ARG A 516 14.33 -20.89 -13.23
C ARG A 516 13.69 -22.27 -13.27
N GLU A 517 14.46 -23.28 -12.87
CA GLU A 517 14.03 -24.67 -12.71
C GLU A 517 14.19 -25.06 -11.24
N GLY A 518 13.12 -24.89 -10.45
CA GLY A 518 13.17 -25.08 -9.00
C GLY A 518 14.09 -24.07 -8.30
N THR A 519 15.21 -24.57 -7.75
CA THR A 519 16.26 -23.76 -7.09
C THR A 519 17.42 -23.41 -8.00
N ARG A 520 17.49 -24.00 -9.20
CA ARG A 520 18.54 -23.74 -10.19
C ARG A 520 18.09 -22.62 -11.11
N THR A 521 18.96 -21.64 -11.32
CA THR A 521 18.76 -20.58 -12.31
C THR A 521 19.83 -20.74 -13.38
N GLN A 522 19.41 -20.70 -14.64
CA GLN A 522 20.29 -20.83 -15.79
C GLN A 522 20.08 -19.66 -16.73
N VAL A 523 21.14 -19.24 -17.41
CA VAL A 523 21.07 -18.30 -18.51
C VAL A 523 21.36 -19.08 -19.79
N GLU A 524 20.36 -19.16 -20.64
CA GLU A 524 20.49 -19.73 -21.97
C GLU A 524 20.78 -18.62 -22.97
N VAL A 525 21.88 -18.74 -23.70
CA VAL A 525 22.25 -17.86 -24.81
C VAL A 525 21.95 -18.61 -26.10
N MET A 526 20.99 -18.12 -26.87
CA MET A 526 20.51 -18.74 -28.09
C MET A 526 20.76 -17.81 -29.27
N SER A 527 21.57 -18.25 -30.21
CA SER A 527 21.68 -17.66 -31.55
C SER A 527 21.08 -18.62 -32.58
N ARG A 528 21.08 -18.25 -33.86
CA ARG A 528 20.64 -19.15 -34.94
C ARG A 528 21.47 -20.43 -35.03
N GLU A 529 22.74 -20.37 -34.65
CA GLU A 529 23.69 -21.46 -34.87
C GLU A 529 24.16 -22.13 -33.57
N SER A 530 24.01 -21.45 -32.45
CA SER A 530 24.56 -21.90 -31.17
C SER A 530 23.56 -21.75 -30.02
N ARG A 531 23.64 -22.69 -29.09
CA ARG A 531 22.94 -22.62 -27.81
C ARG A 531 23.93 -22.95 -26.70
N VAL A 532 24.13 -21.98 -25.81
CA VAL A 532 25.00 -22.12 -24.64
C VAL A 532 24.14 -21.98 -23.39
N VAL A 533 24.34 -22.85 -22.42
CA VAL A 533 23.61 -22.82 -21.14
C VAL A 533 24.62 -22.60 -20.03
N LEU A 534 24.42 -21.53 -19.25
CA LEU A 534 25.28 -21.12 -18.16
C LEU A 534 24.50 -21.25 -16.85
N ASP A 535 25.03 -22.02 -15.90
CA ASP A 535 24.43 -22.14 -14.58
C ASP A 535 24.82 -20.94 -13.71
N LEU A 536 23.83 -20.24 -13.16
CA LEU A 536 24.08 -19.23 -12.15
C LEU A 536 24.32 -19.88 -10.78
N PRO A 537 25.16 -19.28 -9.92
CA PRO A 537 25.39 -19.78 -8.58
C PRO A 537 24.10 -19.99 -7.78
N SER A 538 23.98 -21.16 -7.15
CA SER A 538 22.85 -21.49 -6.28
C SER A 538 22.86 -20.69 -4.97
N GLY A 539 21.72 -20.67 -4.27
CA GLY A 539 21.56 -20.00 -2.97
C GLY A 539 21.28 -18.50 -3.06
N ARG A 540 21.20 -17.96 -4.27
CA ARG A 540 20.88 -16.56 -4.58
C ARG A 540 19.43 -16.40 -5.01
N ARG A 541 18.83 -15.26 -4.67
CA ARG A 541 17.58 -14.80 -5.27
C ARG A 541 17.93 -13.87 -6.42
N TRP A 542 17.82 -14.37 -7.65
CA TRP A 542 18.08 -13.60 -8.86
C TRP A 542 16.90 -12.70 -9.18
N ALA A 543 17.19 -11.41 -9.39
CA ALA A 543 16.22 -10.43 -9.83
C ALA A 543 15.85 -10.67 -11.30
N PRO A 544 14.55 -10.67 -11.65
CA PRO A 544 14.07 -10.64 -13.02
C PRO A 544 14.68 -9.50 -13.86
N GLY A 545 15.68 -9.81 -14.67
CA GLY A 545 16.27 -8.84 -15.59
C GLY A 545 17.64 -9.27 -16.11
N LEU A 546 17.95 -8.85 -17.33
CA LEU A 546 19.28 -8.98 -17.93
C LEU A 546 19.63 -7.63 -18.54
N CYS A 547 20.81 -7.12 -18.18
CA CYS A 547 21.29 -5.85 -18.64
C CYS A 547 22.54 -6.01 -19.51
N LYS A 548 22.51 -5.55 -20.77
CA LYS A 548 23.71 -5.50 -21.61
C LYS A 548 24.55 -4.28 -21.21
N SER A 549 25.78 -4.50 -20.77
CA SER A 549 26.76 -3.44 -20.55
C SER A 549 27.25 -2.89 -21.89
N HIS A 550 27.79 -1.66 -21.88
CA HIS A 550 28.42 -1.06 -23.06
C HIS A 550 29.57 -1.90 -23.66
N GLU A 551 30.16 -2.79 -22.88
CA GLU A 551 31.29 -3.64 -23.29
C GLU A 551 30.82 -5.02 -23.78
N GLY A 552 29.51 -5.22 -23.93
CA GLY A 552 28.90 -6.45 -24.47
C GLY A 552 28.70 -7.56 -23.45
N ALA A 553 29.01 -7.32 -22.18
CA ALA A 553 28.80 -8.31 -21.11
C ALA A 553 27.42 -8.13 -20.47
N PHE A 554 26.85 -9.20 -19.93
CA PHE A 554 25.51 -9.16 -19.36
C PHE A 554 25.54 -9.07 -17.85
N LEU A 555 24.91 -8.05 -17.29
CA LEU A 555 24.74 -7.85 -15.87
C LEU A 555 23.40 -8.43 -15.43
N THR A 556 23.43 -9.24 -14.37
CA THR A 556 22.26 -9.63 -13.60
C THR A 556 22.47 -9.28 -12.13
N VAL A 557 21.39 -9.17 -11.36
CA VAL A 557 21.46 -8.84 -9.94
C VAL A 557 20.95 -10.04 -9.16
N GLY A 558 21.75 -10.49 -8.19
CA GLY A 558 21.36 -11.49 -7.23
C GLY A 558 21.38 -10.91 -5.83
N SER A 559 20.53 -11.40 -4.93
CA SER A 559 20.69 -11.19 -3.50
C SER A 559 21.13 -12.47 -2.81
N HIS A 560 22.13 -12.35 -1.94
CA HIS A 560 22.63 -13.42 -1.09
C HIS A 560 22.83 -12.87 0.33
N ALA A 561 22.24 -13.51 1.34
CA ALA A 561 22.32 -13.05 2.73
C ALA A 561 21.97 -11.55 2.91
N ARG A 562 20.99 -11.05 2.15
CA ARG A 562 20.56 -9.63 2.08
C ARG A 562 21.58 -8.66 1.51
N GLN A 563 22.67 -9.13 0.91
CA GLN A 563 23.59 -8.31 0.14
C GLN A 563 23.26 -8.43 -1.35
N LEU A 564 23.18 -7.28 -2.02
CA LEU A 564 23.03 -7.21 -3.48
C LEU A 564 24.38 -7.43 -4.14
N GLU A 565 24.39 -8.34 -5.11
CA GLU A 565 25.55 -8.70 -5.92
C GLU A 565 25.21 -8.44 -7.39
N ILE A 566 26.08 -7.69 -8.08
CA ILE A 566 25.99 -7.54 -9.53
C ILE A 566 26.94 -8.55 -10.16
N TRP A 567 26.38 -9.39 -11.02
CA TRP A 567 27.09 -10.46 -11.71
C TRP A 567 27.21 -10.16 -13.18
N GLN A 568 28.43 -10.26 -13.69
CA GLN A 568 28.70 -10.22 -15.12
C GLN A 568 28.75 -11.65 -15.67
N ILE A 569 27.91 -11.92 -16.66
CA ILE A 569 27.72 -13.20 -17.36
C ILE A 569 28.38 -13.11 -18.73
#